data_AF-A0A2U2BYB7-F1
#
_entry.id   AF-A0A2U2BYB7-F1
#
_cell.length_a   1.000
_cell.length_b   1.000
_cell.length_c   1.000
_cell.angle_alpha   90.00
_cell.angle_beta   90.00
_cell.angle_gamma   90.00
#
_symmetry.space_group_name_H-M   'P 1'
#
loop_
_entity.id
_entity.type
_entity.pdbx_description
1 polymer ?
#
loop_
_entity_poly.entity_id
_entity_poly.type
_entity_poly.pdbx_seq_one_letter_code
_entity_poly.pdbx_strand_id
1 'polypeptide(L)'
;MQIQNKQTQTFIYQNTNQNKKLEEENSYSNFVVDTKTAKEDAVFLTKDLINFIDKQGGFSSLAKEDEALFRAILEDDKISTSEVKNLSYEQIAKLNQLFKDLNSETFFIKGFDIFHKSNVSNDENLNKAIFETLKNKDDETQRTLFSLDLKAKLGYNRPRLPFEKSIEEEIAQRIAFEKEKYKDFPNKDEIMENLRKELKNWKIIDYGSFIDQTLFQLRKDISNPSTSEDAKYYLLKNLPYYEDLQKNYNQIQKETKYA
;
A
#
# COMPACT_ATOMS: atom_id res chain seq x y z
N MET A 1 -19.47 -17.45 50.25
CA MET A 1 -18.55 -18.60 50.40
C MET A 1 -18.98 -19.66 49.40
N GLN A 2 -17.99 -20.27 48.74
CA GLN A 2 -18.06 -21.38 47.76
C GLN A 2 -18.46 -21.08 46.30
N ILE A 3 -17.45 -21.37 45.49
CA ILE A 3 -17.28 -21.36 44.03
C ILE A 3 -17.90 -22.63 43.47
N GLN A 4 -18.58 -22.56 42.32
CA GLN A 4 -18.69 -23.72 41.42
C GLN A 4 -18.49 -23.29 39.96
N ASN A 5 -17.45 -23.88 39.38
CA ASN A 5 -17.00 -23.79 37.99
C ASN A 5 -18.04 -24.32 37.01
N LYS A 6 -18.27 -23.59 35.90
CA LYS A 6 -18.63 -24.20 34.62
C LYS A 6 -17.58 -23.82 33.59
N GLN A 7 -16.75 -24.81 33.26
CA GLN A 7 -15.72 -24.75 32.23
C GLN A 7 -16.38 -24.58 30.85
N THR A 8 -15.97 -23.55 30.13
CA THR A 8 -16.19 -23.39 28.70
C THR A 8 -15.30 -24.39 27.96
N GLN A 9 -15.88 -25.23 27.10
CA GLN A 9 -15.14 -26.16 26.25
C GLN A 9 -14.41 -25.38 25.16
N THR A 10 -13.09 -25.30 25.27
CA THR A 10 -12.19 -24.92 24.19
C THR A 10 -11.89 -26.16 23.35
N PHE A 11 -12.21 -26.13 22.06
CA PHE A 11 -11.77 -27.17 21.12
C PHE A 11 -10.25 -27.07 20.94
N ILE A 12 -9.53 -28.05 21.47
CA ILE A 12 -8.10 -28.25 21.23
C ILE A 12 -7.97 -29.19 20.03
N TYR A 13 -7.38 -28.71 18.93
CA TYR A 13 -6.78 -29.61 17.93
C TYR A 13 -5.34 -29.89 18.36
N GLN A 14 -5.10 -31.09 18.86
CA GLN A 14 -3.75 -31.64 19.04
C GLN A 14 -3.22 -32.09 17.68
N ASN A 15 -2.02 -31.64 17.32
CA ASN A 15 -1.20 -32.30 16.31
C ASN A 15 0.06 -32.80 17.00
N THR A 16 0.24 -34.12 17.00
CA THR A 16 1.32 -34.84 17.68
C THR A 16 2.51 -35.06 16.73
N ASN A 17 3.72 -34.96 17.29
CA ASN A 17 5.03 -35.39 16.77
C ASN A 17 5.68 -34.44 15.73
N GLN A 18 6.92 -33.97 15.82
CA GLN A 18 8.13 -34.40 16.53
C GLN A 18 9.13 -33.22 16.60
N ASN A 19 9.92 -33.16 17.67
CA ASN A 19 11.01 -32.20 17.93
C ASN A 19 11.94 -31.95 16.74
N LYS A 20 12.01 -30.69 16.25
CA LYS A 20 13.21 -30.08 15.64
C LYS A 20 13.31 -28.62 16.08
N LYS A 21 14.54 -28.19 16.38
CA LYS A 21 14.93 -26.89 16.93
C LYS A 21 14.20 -25.71 16.26
N LEU A 22 13.63 -24.84 17.10
CA LEU A 22 13.13 -23.52 16.73
C LEU A 22 14.32 -22.59 16.47
N GLU A 23 14.57 -22.28 15.20
CA GLU A 23 15.12 -20.99 14.80
C GLU A 23 13.93 -20.07 14.50
N GLU A 24 13.97 -18.86 15.04
CA GLU A 24 12.90 -17.87 14.97
C GLU A 24 12.74 -17.34 13.53
N GLU A 25 11.73 -17.81 12.81
CA GLU A 25 11.24 -17.16 11.59
C GLU A 25 9.93 -16.42 11.89
N ASN A 26 9.99 -15.10 11.76
CA ASN A 26 8.87 -14.19 11.92
C ASN A 26 7.72 -14.52 10.96
N SER A 27 6.53 -14.62 11.55
CA SER A 27 5.24 -14.91 10.90
C SER A 27 4.79 -13.77 9.98
N TYR A 28 5.30 -13.74 8.74
CA TYR A 28 4.63 -13.18 7.56
C TYR A 28 4.66 -14.13 6.34
N SER A 29 4.99 -15.41 6.55
CA SER A 29 5.09 -16.45 5.52
C SER A 29 3.76 -17.17 5.23
N ASN A 30 2.66 -16.45 4.99
CA ASN A 30 1.43 -17.04 4.45
C ASN A 30 1.06 -16.53 3.04
N PHE A 31 2.07 -16.16 2.26
CA PHE A 31 2.03 -16.22 0.80
C PHE A 31 3.14 -17.15 0.29
N VAL A 32 3.16 -18.38 0.78
CA VAL A 32 3.70 -19.46 -0.05
C VAL A 32 2.61 -19.73 -1.07
N VAL A 33 2.75 -19.11 -2.25
CA VAL A 33 2.04 -19.59 -3.44
C VAL A 33 2.34 -21.08 -3.52
N ASP A 34 1.31 -21.91 -3.50
CA ASP A 34 1.46 -23.34 -3.77
C ASP A 34 2.01 -23.50 -5.19
N THR A 35 3.33 -23.59 -5.30
CA THR A 35 4.07 -23.67 -6.57
C THR A 35 3.75 -24.95 -7.34
N LYS A 36 2.88 -25.82 -6.82
CA LYS A 36 2.37 -27.00 -7.54
C LYS A 36 1.26 -26.68 -8.55
N THR A 37 0.75 -25.45 -8.60
CA THR A 37 -0.23 -25.03 -9.63
C THR A 37 0.16 -23.76 -10.38
N ALA A 38 1.37 -23.23 -10.16
CA ALA A 38 1.95 -22.27 -11.10
C ALA A 38 2.14 -22.99 -12.44
N LYS A 39 1.56 -22.44 -13.52
CA LYS A 39 1.82 -22.91 -14.88
C LYS A 39 3.31 -23.16 -15.04
N GLU A 40 3.69 -24.30 -15.63
CA GLU A 40 5.08 -24.75 -15.81
C GLU A 40 5.98 -23.74 -16.57
N ASP A 41 5.43 -22.62 -17.06
CA ASP A 41 6.09 -21.59 -17.86
C ASP A 41 6.43 -20.29 -17.11
N ALA A 42 6.27 -20.21 -15.78
CA ALA A 42 6.73 -19.05 -15.02
C ALA A 42 8.27 -19.00 -14.95
N VAL A 43 8.90 -18.52 -16.02
CA VAL A 43 10.34 -18.25 -16.07
C VAL A 43 10.63 -17.06 -15.16
N PHE A 44 11.34 -17.26 -14.06
CA PHE A 44 11.92 -16.14 -13.31
C PHE A 44 13.09 -15.58 -14.13
N LEU A 45 12.85 -14.60 -15.01
CA LEU A 45 13.93 -13.82 -15.63
C LEU A 45 14.61 -13.00 -14.53
N THR A 46 15.64 -13.58 -13.96
CA THR A 46 16.51 -12.95 -12.96
C THR A 46 17.85 -12.57 -13.56
N LYS A 47 18.03 -12.76 -14.88
CA LYS A 47 19.27 -12.52 -15.62
C LYS A 47 19.00 -12.10 -17.06
N ASP A 48 19.91 -11.31 -17.62
CA ASP A 48 19.91 -10.82 -19.01
C ASP A 48 18.64 -10.02 -19.38
N LEU A 49 18.14 -9.18 -18.46
CA LEU A 49 16.94 -8.36 -18.65
C LEU A 49 17.07 -7.46 -19.87
N ILE A 50 18.25 -6.86 -20.09
CA ILE A 50 18.51 -6.00 -21.25
C ILE A 50 18.30 -6.78 -22.55
N ASN A 51 18.92 -7.97 -22.68
CA ASN A 51 18.80 -8.81 -23.87
C ASN A 51 17.37 -9.29 -24.09
N PHE A 52 16.62 -9.57 -23.01
CA PHE A 52 15.22 -9.92 -23.10
C PHE A 52 14.40 -8.76 -23.68
N ILE A 53 14.54 -7.55 -23.11
CA ILE A 53 13.82 -6.35 -23.55
C ILE A 53 14.17 -6.03 -25.01
N ASP A 54 15.44 -6.16 -25.41
CA ASP A 54 15.89 -5.95 -26.79
C ASP A 54 15.22 -6.92 -27.77
N LYS A 55 15.17 -8.23 -27.44
CA LYS A 55 14.52 -9.24 -28.29
C LYS A 55 13.04 -8.97 -28.52
N GLN A 56 12.38 -8.36 -27.54
CA GLN A 56 10.97 -7.98 -27.64
C GLN A 56 10.76 -6.59 -28.25
N GLY A 57 11.84 -5.86 -28.60
CA GLY A 57 11.75 -4.50 -29.12
C GLY A 57 11.26 -3.47 -28.10
N GLY A 58 11.43 -3.73 -26.79
CA GLY A 58 10.96 -2.81 -25.77
C GLY A 58 11.71 -1.47 -25.77
N PHE A 59 13.05 -1.50 -25.82
CA PHE A 59 13.86 -0.28 -25.79
C PHE A 59 13.66 0.61 -27.03
N SER A 60 13.38 0.02 -28.20
CA SER A 60 13.22 0.78 -29.44
C SER A 60 11.96 1.66 -29.48
N SER A 61 11.02 1.45 -28.56
CA SER A 61 9.85 2.32 -28.37
C SER A 61 10.10 3.55 -27.49
N LEU A 62 11.28 3.64 -26.86
CA LEU A 62 11.61 4.71 -25.91
C LEU A 62 12.36 5.86 -26.59
N ALA A 63 12.34 7.03 -25.93
CA ALA A 63 13.26 8.11 -26.25
C ALA A 63 14.70 7.66 -25.93
N LYS A 64 15.69 8.21 -26.66
CA LYS A 64 17.10 7.81 -26.50
C LYS A 64 17.62 8.03 -25.07
N GLU A 65 17.15 9.08 -24.42
CA GLU A 65 17.50 9.42 -23.04
C GLU A 65 16.94 8.40 -22.05
N ASP A 66 15.66 8.01 -22.23
CA ASP A 66 14.99 7.00 -21.41
C ASP A 66 15.62 5.61 -21.63
N GLU A 67 15.93 5.26 -22.89
CA GLU A 67 16.63 4.00 -23.22
C GLU A 67 17.98 3.91 -22.52
N ALA A 68 18.83 4.94 -22.66
CA ALA A 68 20.15 4.95 -22.05
C ALA A 68 20.07 4.84 -20.52
N LEU A 69 19.14 5.56 -19.90
CA LEU A 69 18.90 5.51 -18.47
C LEU A 69 18.47 4.11 -18.02
N PHE A 70 17.48 3.51 -18.70
CA PHE A 70 16.94 2.21 -18.30
C PHE A 70 17.94 1.07 -18.52
N ARG A 71 18.75 1.14 -19.58
CA ARG A 71 19.86 0.19 -19.76
C ARG A 71 20.89 0.29 -18.63
N ALA A 72 21.23 1.50 -18.19
CA ALA A 72 22.17 1.68 -17.08
C ALA A 72 21.62 1.11 -15.76
N ILE A 73 20.33 1.32 -15.48
CA ILE A 73 19.67 0.77 -14.27
C ILE A 73 19.61 -0.76 -14.31
N LEU A 74 19.44 -1.36 -15.49
CA LEU A 74 19.24 -2.79 -15.64
C LEU A 74 20.54 -3.56 -15.90
N GLU A 75 21.71 -2.91 -15.80
CA GLU A 75 23.02 -3.52 -16.10
C GLU A 75 23.32 -4.75 -15.22
N ASP A 76 22.85 -4.73 -13.97
CA ASP A 76 23.02 -5.83 -13.02
C ASP A 76 21.74 -6.66 -12.78
N ASP A 77 20.78 -6.58 -13.70
CA ASP A 77 19.51 -7.31 -13.73
C ASP A 77 18.58 -7.06 -12.53
N LYS A 78 18.78 -5.97 -11.79
CA LYS A 78 17.93 -5.57 -10.66
C LYS A 78 17.78 -4.06 -10.61
N ILE A 79 16.74 -3.59 -9.91
CA ILE A 79 16.58 -2.16 -9.62
C ILE A 79 16.86 -1.97 -8.13
N SER A 80 17.94 -1.28 -7.81
CA SER A 80 18.36 -1.01 -6.43
C SER A 80 17.62 0.21 -5.84
N THR A 81 17.49 0.26 -4.51
CA THR A 81 16.96 1.45 -3.80
C THR A 81 17.77 2.71 -4.14
N SER A 82 19.09 2.58 -4.33
CA SER A 82 19.96 3.71 -4.68
C SER A 82 19.68 4.26 -6.06
N GLU A 83 19.34 3.41 -7.03
CA GLU A 83 18.91 3.86 -8.36
C GLU A 83 17.56 4.55 -8.27
N VAL A 84 16.59 3.96 -7.56
CA VAL A 84 15.25 4.54 -7.39
C VAL A 84 15.30 5.93 -6.76
N LYS A 85 16.22 6.19 -5.81
CA LYS A 85 16.43 7.53 -5.22
C LYS A 85 16.70 8.61 -6.27
N ASN A 86 17.36 8.26 -7.37
CA ASN A 86 17.75 9.19 -8.42
C ASN A 86 16.72 9.28 -9.56
N LEU A 87 15.64 8.49 -9.52
CA LEU A 87 14.58 8.54 -10.52
C LEU A 87 13.50 9.54 -10.12
N SER A 88 12.91 10.18 -11.13
CA SER A 88 11.61 10.82 -11.00
C SER A 88 10.50 9.77 -10.99
N TYR A 89 9.31 10.16 -10.51
CA TYR A 89 8.13 9.32 -10.57
C TYR A 89 7.79 8.90 -12.02
N GLU A 90 7.89 9.82 -12.97
CA GLU A 90 7.62 9.56 -14.39
C GLU A 90 8.61 8.56 -14.98
N GLN A 91 9.89 8.65 -14.62
CA GLN A 91 10.91 7.72 -15.11
C GLN A 91 10.66 6.30 -14.62
N ILE A 92 10.38 6.11 -13.32
CA ILE A 92 10.08 4.77 -12.80
C ILE A 92 8.71 4.26 -13.28
N ALA A 93 7.74 5.15 -13.51
CA ALA A 93 6.45 4.79 -14.09
C ALA A 93 6.59 4.29 -15.54
N LYS A 94 7.40 4.98 -16.35
CA LYS A 94 7.75 4.56 -17.71
C LYS A 94 8.49 3.23 -17.71
N LEU A 95 9.48 3.05 -16.82
CA LEU A 95 10.20 1.79 -16.69
C LEU A 95 9.26 0.64 -16.28
N ASN A 96 8.33 0.89 -15.35
CA ASN A 96 7.30 -0.08 -14.99
C ASN A 96 6.36 -0.39 -16.17
N GLN A 97 5.99 0.62 -16.96
CA GLN A 97 5.13 0.44 -18.12
C GLN A 97 5.81 -0.39 -19.21
N LEU A 98 7.11 -0.15 -19.46
CA LEU A 98 7.92 -0.97 -20.36
C LEU A 98 7.79 -2.46 -20.03
N PHE A 99 7.92 -2.84 -18.75
CA PHE A 99 7.75 -4.25 -18.38
C PHE A 99 6.32 -4.75 -18.58
N LYS A 100 5.30 -3.95 -18.22
CA LYS A 100 3.90 -4.32 -18.46
C LYS A 100 3.60 -4.58 -19.94
N ASP A 101 4.09 -3.73 -20.83
CA ASP A 101 3.86 -3.84 -22.29
C ASP A 101 4.52 -5.08 -22.89
N LEU A 102 5.59 -5.57 -22.26
CA LEU A 102 6.26 -6.82 -22.61
C LEU A 102 5.51 -8.07 -22.14
N ASN A 103 4.25 -7.94 -21.70
CA ASN A 103 3.42 -9.01 -21.12
C ASN A 103 4.13 -9.72 -19.96
N SER A 104 4.81 -8.94 -19.11
CA SER A 104 5.56 -9.42 -17.96
C SER A 104 4.70 -9.95 -16.80
N GLU A 105 3.46 -10.40 -17.02
CA GLU A 105 2.65 -11.03 -15.95
C GLU A 105 3.39 -12.22 -15.29
N THR A 106 4.48 -12.69 -15.92
CA THR A 106 5.41 -13.71 -15.46
C THR A 106 6.64 -13.22 -14.68
N PHE A 107 6.90 -11.90 -14.54
CA PHE A 107 8.15 -11.41 -13.93
C PHE A 107 7.91 -10.50 -12.71
N PHE A 108 8.49 -10.89 -11.57
CA PHE A 108 8.65 -10.02 -10.41
C PHE A 108 10.03 -9.38 -10.45
N ILE A 109 10.10 -8.10 -10.80
CA ILE A 109 11.36 -7.34 -10.79
C ILE A 109 11.52 -6.68 -9.43
N LYS A 110 12.56 -7.11 -8.72
CA LYS A 110 12.94 -6.51 -7.45
C LYS A 110 13.35 -5.05 -7.69
N GLY A 111 12.65 -4.12 -7.04
CA GLY A 111 12.94 -2.69 -7.03
C GLY A 111 11.81 -1.76 -7.47
N PHE A 112 10.74 -2.27 -8.09
CA PHE A 112 9.49 -1.51 -8.25
C PHE A 112 8.68 -1.35 -6.98
N ASP A 113 9.13 -1.96 -5.89
CA ASP A 113 8.42 -1.99 -4.63
C ASP A 113 8.08 -0.58 -4.10
N ILE A 114 9.03 0.36 -4.16
CA ILE A 114 8.80 1.76 -3.77
C ILE A 114 7.72 2.40 -4.65
N PHE A 115 7.77 2.16 -5.96
CA PHE A 115 6.79 2.68 -6.90
C PHE A 115 5.39 2.07 -6.71
N HIS A 116 5.31 0.78 -6.42
CA HIS A 116 4.03 0.13 -6.14
C HIS A 116 3.44 0.62 -4.80
N LYS A 117 4.27 0.80 -3.78
CA LYS A 117 3.88 1.37 -2.49
C LYS A 117 3.44 2.83 -2.57
N SER A 118 3.88 3.58 -3.58
CA SER A 118 3.43 4.95 -3.82
C SER A 118 2.12 5.04 -4.60
N ASN A 119 1.76 4.02 -5.38
CA ASN A 119 0.54 3.97 -6.19
C ASN A 119 -0.67 3.50 -5.37
N VAL A 120 -1.07 4.30 -4.37
CA VAL A 120 -2.18 3.98 -3.45
C VAL A 120 -3.42 4.84 -3.65
N SER A 121 -3.40 5.81 -4.57
CA SER A 121 -4.53 6.68 -4.93
C SER A 121 -4.77 6.69 -6.44
N ASN A 122 -5.95 7.16 -6.86
CA ASN A 122 -6.20 7.53 -8.26
C ASN A 122 -5.70 8.96 -8.60
N ASP A 123 -5.21 9.70 -7.60
CA ASP A 123 -4.63 11.03 -7.78
C ASP A 123 -3.12 10.94 -8.05
N GLU A 124 -2.71 11.37 -9.24
CA GLU A 124 -1.31 11.27 -9.68
C GLU A 124 -0.36 12.14 -8.85
N ASN A 125 -0.78 13.35 -8.47
CA ASN A 125 0.05 14.27 -7.69
C ASN A 125 0.29 13.74 -6.27
N LEU A 126 -0.72 13.10 -5.68
CA LEU A 126 -0.56 12.38 -4.42
C LEU A 126 0.41 11.20 -4.59
N ASN A 127 0.25 10.38 -5.63
CA ASN A 127 1.16 9.24 -5.87
C ASN A 127 2.62 9.70 -6.08
N LYS A 128 2.84 10.82 -6.80
CA LYS A 128 4.15 11.47 -6.93
C LYS A 128 4.71 11.89 -5.58
N ALA A 129 3.91 12.56 -4.76
CA ALA A 129 4.34 13.01 -3.44
C ALA A 129 4.72 11.84 -2.54
N ILE A 130 3.95 10.74 -2.58
CA ILE A 130 4.24 9.52 -1.82
C ILE A 130 5.53 8.87 -2.32
N PHE A 131 5.75 8.83 -3.63
CA PHE A 131 6.99 8.30 -4.20
C PHE A 131 8.22 9.07 -3.73
N GLU A 132 8.18 10.40 -3.79
CA GLU A 132 9.24 11.27 -3.27
C GLU A 132 9.48 11.08 -1.76
N THR A 133 8.41 10.83 -1.00
CA THR A 133 8.52 10.51 0.43
C THR A 133 9.20 9.16 0.65
N LEU A 134 8.80 8.12 -0.09
CA LEU A 134 9.27 6.75 0.13
C LEU A 134 10.70 6.51 -0.37
N LYS A 135 11.08 7.09 -1.52
CA LYS A 135 12.39 6.82 -2.13
C LYS A 135 13.56 7.26 -1.23
N ASN A 136 13.34 8.28 -0.40
CA ASN A 136 14.34 8.84 0.51
C ASN A 136 14.40 8.13 1.88
N LYS A 137 13.64 7.05 2.09
CA LYS A 137 13.59 6.31 3.36
C LYS A 137 14.33 4.99 3.23
N ASP A 138 15.16 4.63 4.20
CA ASP A 138 15.98 3.42 4.11
C ASP A 138 15.31 2.18 4.72
N ASP A 139 14.38 2.37 5.65
CA ASP A 139 13.72 1.26 6.35
C ASP A 139 12.51 0.74 5.56
N GLU A 140 12.69 -0.44 4.96
CA GLU A 140 11.69 -1.12 4.15
C GLU A 140 10.41 -1.50 4.92
N THR A 141 10.55 -1.90 6.18
CA THR A 141 9.40 -2.23 7.03
C THR A 141 8.57 -0.97 7.29
N GLN A 142 9.24 0.15 7.61
CA GLN A 142 8.54 1.41 7.85
C GLN A 142 7.90 1.98 6.58
N ARG A 143 8.54 1.86 5.41
CA ARG A 143 7.90 2.20 4.12
C ARG A 143 6.61 1.40 3.91
N THR A 144 6.66 0.11 4.18
CA THR A 144 5.48 -0.78 4.05
C THR A 144 4.37 -0.36 5.01
N LEU A 145 4.69 -0.17 6.29
CA LEU A 145 3.72 0.22 7.30
C LEU A 145 3.08 1.57 7.00
N PHE A 146 3.86 2.56 6.56
CA PHE A 146 3.34 3.86 6.14
C PHE A 146 2.40 3.75 4.94
N SER A 147 2.79 3.00 3.89
CA SER A 147 1.95 2.82 2.70
C SER A 147 0.62 2.13 3.04
N LEU A 148 0.63 1.11 3.90
CA LEU A 148 -0.58 0.43 4.38
C LEU A 148 -1.47 1.36 5.21
N ASP A 149 -0.88 2.13 6.12
CA ASP A 149 -1.59 3.10 6.96
C ASP A 149 -2.25 4.20 6.10
N LEU A 150 -1.52 4.76 5.13
CA LEU A 150 -2.07 5.75 4.19
C LEU A 150 -3.20 5.15 3.34
N LYS A 151 -3.02 3.93 2.82
CA LYS A 151 -4.05 3.23 2.04
C LYS A 151 -5.32 2.99 2.86
N ALA A 152 -5.19 2.67 4.15
CA ALA A 152 -6.33 2.53 5.05
C ALA A 152 -7.06 3.86 5.25
N LYS A 153 -6.32 4.96 5.46
CA LYS A 153 -6.91 6.30 5.62
C LYS A 153 -7.57 6.86 4.36
N LEU A 154 -7.08 6.48 3.17
CA LEU A 154 -7.70 6.86 1.89
C LEU A 154 -9.08 6.23 1.67
N GLY A 155 -9.38 5.12 2.34
CA GLY A 155 -10.67 4.43 2.26
C GLY A 155 -11.05 4.08 0.82
N TYR A 156 -12.16 4.64 0.34
CA TYR A 156 -12.68 4.41 -1.02
C TYR A 156 -11.89 5.13 -2.14
N ASN A 157 -10.92 6.00 -1.81
CA ASN A 157 -10.15 6.78 -2.79
C ASN A 157 -8.89 6.07 -3.31
N ARG A 158 -8.71 4.79 -2.95
CA ARG A 158 -7.65 3.94 -3.48
C ARG A 158 -8.01 3.39 -4.86
N PRO A 159 -7.01 2.95 -5.66
CA PRO A 159 -7.25 2.15 -6.84
C PRO A 159 -8.09 0.91 -6.49
N ARG A 160 -9.11 0.65 -7.31
CA ARG A 160 -9.96 -0.54 -7.17
C ARG A 160 -9.38 -1.69 -7.96
N LEU A 161 -9.49 -2.90 -7.41
CA LEU A 161 -9.12 -4.11 -8.13
C LEU A 161 -10.25 -4.48 -9.12
N PRO A 162 -9.93 -5.18 -10.22
CA PRO A 162 -10.92 -5.48 -11.27
C PRO A 162 -12.15 -6.28 -10.81
N PHE A 163 -12.03 -7.00 -9.69
CA PHE A 163 -13.09 -7.84 -9.10
C PHE A 163 -13.84 -7.17 -7.95
N GLU A 164 -13.41 -5.98 -7.53
CA GLU A 164 -14.12 -5.22 -6.51
C GLU A 164 -15.41 -4.62 -7.09
N LYS A 165 -16.45 -4.48 -6.26
CA LYS A 165 -17.75 -3.91 -6.67
C LYS A 165 -17.63 -2.43 -7.08
N SER A 166 -18.70 -1.74 -7.43
CA SER A 166 -18.63 -0.27 -7.43
C SER A 166 -18.59 0.27 -5.99
N ILE A 167 -18.13 1.51 -5.80
CA ILE A 167 -18.15 2.17 -4.48
C ILE A 167 -19.60 2.34 -4.02
N GLU A 168 -20.49 2.68 -4.96
CA GLU A 168 -21.93 2.82 -4.72
C GLU A 168 -22.56 1.51 -4.24
N GLU A 169 -22.18 0.38 -4.83
CA GLU A 169 -22.64 -0.95 -4.42
C GLU A 169 -22.15 -1.34 -3.03
N GLU A 170 -20.87 -1.06 -2.72
CA GLU A 170 -20.30 -1.30 -1.38
C GLU A 170 -21.00 -0.44 -0.31
N ILE A 171 -21.22 0.84 -0.60
CA ILE A 171 -21.95 1.75 0.27
C ILE A 171 -23.39 1.25 0.48
N ALA A 172 -24.08 0.84 -0.58
CA ALA A 172 -25.45 0.31 -0.48
C ALA A 172 -25.51 -0.95 0.40
N GLN A 173 -24.57 -1.87 0.23
CA GLN A 173 -24.46 -3.08 1.06
C GLN A 173 -24.13 -2.74 2.50
N ARG A 174 -23.24 -1.77 2.75
CA ARG A 174 -22.92 -1.33 4.11
C ARG A 174 -24.12 -0.71 4.80
N ILE A 175 -24.87 0.14 4.11
CA ILE A 175 -26.10 0.74 4.64
C ILE A 175 -27.13 -0.34 4.97
N ALA A 176 -27.33 -1.33 4.10
CA ALA A 176 -28.26 -2.43 4.34
C ALA A 176 -27.86 -3.27 5.56
N PHE A 177 -26.57 -3.59 5.69
CA PHE A 177 -26.04 -4.33 6.84
C PHE A 177 -26.22 -3.58 8.16
N GLU A 178 -25.82 -2.30 8.21
CA GLU A 178 -25.94 -1.49 9.43
C GLU A 178 -27.41 -1.23 9.80
N LYS A 179 -28.30 -1.09 8.81
CA LYS A 179 -29.75 -0.95 9.05
C LYS A 179 -30.31 -2.13 9.83
N GLU A 180 -29.91 -3.35 9.46
CA GLU A 180 -30.33 -4.56 10.16
C GLU A 180 -29.74 -4.64 11.58
N LYS A 181 -28.46 -4.29 11.73
CA LYS A 181 -27.76 -4.26 13.03
C LYS A 181 -28.40 -3.30 14.03
N TYR A 182 -28.86 -2.12 13.58
CA TYR A 182 -29.41 -1.07 14.43
C TYR A 182 -30.95 -1.04 14.48
N LYS A 183 -31.66 -2.02 13.88
CA LYS A 183 -33.13 -1.97 13.72
C LYS A 183 -33.92 -1.80 15.02
N ASP A 184 -33.39 -2.32 16.12
CA ASP A 184 -34.02 -2.32 17.45
C ASP A 184 -33.48 -1.22 18.38
N PHE A 185 -32.55 -0.38 17.90
CA PHE A 185 -31.98 0.71 18.69
C PHE A 185 -32.97 1.89 18.76
N PRO A 186 -33.11 2.55 19.92
CA PRO A 186 -34.05 3.67 20.08
C PRO A 186 -33.69 4.89 19.22
N ASN A 187 -32.42 5.06 18.87
CA ASN A 187 -31.88 6.16 18.04
C ASN A 187 -31.48 5.70 16.62
N LYS A 188 -32.08 4.62 16.11
CA LYS A 188 -31.71 4.03 14.81
C LYS A 188 -31.76 5.01 13.64
N ASP A 189 -32.74 5.90 13.59
CA ASP A 189 -32.89 6.83 12.47
C ASP A 189 -31.77 7.86 12.44
N GLU A 190 -31.36 8.35 13.61
CA GLU A 190 -30.20 9.25 13.75
C GLU A 190 -28.90 8.56 13.36
N ILE A 191 -28.67 7.33 13.84
CA ILE A 191 -27.50 6.52 13.49
C ILE A 191 -27.42 6.33 11.98
N MET A 192 -28.53 5.91 11.35
CA MET A 192 -28.58 5.63 9.91
C MET A 192 -28.42 6.89 9.07
N GLU A 193 -28.94 8.04 9.52
CA GLU A 193 -28.77 9.31 8.82
C GLU A 193 -27.31 9.80 8.87
N ASN A 194 -26.67 9.71 10.03
CA ASN A 194 -25.25 10.06 10.17
C ASN A 194 -24.36 9.15 9.32
N LEU A 195 -24.59 7.83 9.36
CA LEU A 195 -23.88 6.87 8.52
C LEU A 195 -24.02 7.17 7.02
N ARG A 196 -25.22 7.51 6.55
CA ARG A 196 -25.45 7.86 5.15
C ARG A 196 -24.68 9.11 4.74
N LYS A 197 -24.63 10.13 5.60
CA LYS A 197 -23.86 11.36 5.36
C LYS A 197 -22.37 11.06 5.26
N GLU A 198 -21.84 10.29 6.21
CA GLU A 198 -20.43 9.88 6.22
C GLU A 198 -20.07 9.09 4.96
N LEU A 199 -20.85 8.05 4.64
CA LEU A 199 -20.59 7.21 3.48
C LEU A 199 -20.75 7.96 2.17
N LYS A 200 -21.67 8.93 2.04
CA LYS A 200 -21.81 9.74 0.83
C LYS A 200 -20.66 10.74 0.63
N ASN A 201 -20.00 11.15 1.71
CA ASN A 201 -18.85 12.05 1.67
C ASN A 201 -17.51 11.29 1.58
N TRP A 202 -17.53 10.10 0.97
CA TRP A 202 -16.35 9.24 0.86
C TRP A 202 -15.23 9.83 -0.01
N LYS A 203 -15.57 10.67 -0.99
CA LYS A 203 -14.62 11.17 -1.98
C LYS A 203 -13.74 12.27 -1.40
N ILE A 204 -12.44 12.09 -1.47
CA ILE A 204 -11.46 13.12 -1.16
C ILE A 204 -11.32 14.02 -2.39
N ILE A 205 -11.68 15.30 -2.23
CA ILE A 205 -11.58 16.31 -3.30
C ILE A 205 -10.36 17.23 -3.12
N ASP A 206 -9.85 17.33 -1.89
CA ASP A 206 -8.67 18.12 -1.53
C ASP A 206 -7.71 17.26 -0.73
N TYR A 207 -6.73 16.70 -1.43
CA TYR A 207 -5.69 15.87 -0.82
C TYR A 207 -4.74 16.67 0.07
N GLY A 208 -4.61 17.98 -0.13
CA GLY A 208 -3.83 18.84 0.76
C GLY A 208 -4.48 18.91 2.14
N SER A 209 -5.77 19.25 2.19
CA SER A 209 -6.56 19.24 3.43
C SER A 209 -6.58 17.86 4.09
N PHE A 210 -6.69 16.78 3.30
CA PHE A 210 -6.62 15.40 3.82
C PHE A 210 -5.29 15.10 4.53
N ILE A 211 -4.16 15.48 3.91
CA ILE A 211 -2.83 15.30 4.52
C ILE A 211 -2.71 16.13 5.80
N ASP A 212 -3.13 17.39 5.77
CA ASP A 212 -3.08 18.30 6.92
C ASP A 212 -3.90 17.78 8.11
N GLN A 213 -5.14 17.32 7.85
CA GLN A 213 -6.01 16.73 8.87
C GLN A 213 -5.42 15.44 9.43
N THR A 214 -4.83 14.60 8.56
CA THR A 214 -4.17 13.36 8.98
C THR A 214 -2.99 13.66 9.90
N LEU A 215 -2.14 14.61 9.54
CA LEU A 215 -0.99 15.02 10.33
C LEU A 215 -1.41 15.67 11.66
N PHE A 216 -2.45 16.49 11.65
CA PHE A 216 -3.02 17.07 12.86
C PHE A 216 -3.53 15.99 13.82
N GLN A 217 -4.30 15.03 13.32
CA GLN A 217 -4.85 13.95 14.13
C GLN A 217 -3.73 13.07 14.69
N LEU A 218 -2.70 12.76 13.89
CA LEU A 218 -1.52 12.02 14.33
C LEU A 218 -0.82 12.71 15.51
N ARG A 219 -0.58 14.02 15.42
CA ARG A 219 0.04 14.81 16.51
C ARG A 219 -0.83 14.85 17.76
N LYS A 220 -2.15 14.93 17.58
CA LYS A 220 -3.12 14.89 18.68
C LYS A 220 -3.09 13.54 19.40
N ASP A 221 -3.04 12.44 18.66
CA ASP A 221 -3.03 11.09 19.23
C ASP A 221 -1.71 10.78 19.96
N ILE A 222 -0.57 11.27 19.43
CA ILE A 222 0.72 11.21 20.13
C ILE A 222 0.68 11.96 21.47
N SER A 223 0.05 13.13 21.48
CA SER A 223 -0.03 14.01 22.66
C SER A 223 -1.09 13.57 23.68
N ASN A 224 -1.95 12.62 23.32
CA ASN A 224 -3.04 12.18 24.19
C ASN A 224 -2.49 11.29 25.33
N PRO A 225 -2.72 11.67 26.61
CA PRO A 225 -2.25 10.89 27.76
C PRO A 225 -2.83 9.46 27.81
N SER A 226 -3.99 9.23 27.20
CA SER A 226 -4.64 7.90 27.16
C SER A 226 -4.09 6.98 26.07
N THR A 227 -3.26 7.48 25.16
CA THR A 227 -2.61 6.64 24.15
C THR A 227 -1.54 5.79 24.83
N SER A 228 -1.61 4.47 24.67
CA SER A 228 -0.60 3.54 25.21
C SER A 228 0.78 3.84 24.64
N GLU A 229 1.84 3.57 25.40
CA GLU A 229 3.22 3.80 24.95
C GLU A 229 3.58 3.06 23.66
N ASP A 230 3.11 1.81 23.49
CA ASP A 230 3.31 1.06 22.25
C ASP A 230 2.67 1.77 21.05
N ALA A 231 1.42 2.23 21.20
CA ALA A 231 0.76 3.02 20.16
C ALA A 231 1.51 4.32 19.86
N LYS A 232 1.95 5.07 20.89
CA LYS A 232 2.76 6.28 20.68
C LYS A 232 4.05 5.99 19.91
N TYR A 233 4.72 4.88 20.21
CA TYR A 233 5.91 4.47 19.49
C TYR A 233 5.64 4.31 17.98
N TYR A 234 4.57 3.62 17.59
CA TYR A 234 4.19 3.47 16.19
C TYR A 234 3.82 4.81 15.54
N LEU A 235 3.05 5.66 16.23
CA LEU A 235 2.65 6.97 15.71
C LEU A 235 3.87 7.89 15.50
N LEU A 236 4.83 7.88 16.42
CA LEU A 236 6.08 8.63 16.30
C LEU A 236 6.95 8.15 15.13
N LYS A 237 6.91 6.86 14.78
CA LYS A 237 7.60 6.32 13.60
C LYS A 237 6.96 6.77 12.29
N ASN A 238 5.63 6.89 12.24
CA ASN A 238 4.91 7.36 11.05
C ASN A 238 4.97 8.88 10.88
N LEU A 239 5.13 9.66 11.95
CA LEU A 239 5.09 11.13 11.90
C LEU A 239 6.03 11.74 10.84
N PRO A 240 7.33 11.38 10.77
CA PRO A 240 8.23 11.93 9.75
C PRO A 240 7.79 11.63 8.30
N TYR A 241 7.11 10.49 8.06
CA TYR A 241 6.62 10.16 6.73
C TYR A 241 5.47 11.07 6.31
N TYR A 242 4.55 11.38 7.23
CA TYR A 242 3.46 12.32 6.95
C TYR A 242 3.94 13.76 6.80
N GLU A 243 4.97 14.16 7.56
CA GLU A 243 5.59 15.48 7.42
C GLU A 243 6.28 15.64 6.06
N ASP A 244 7.04 14.62 5.63
CA ASP A 244 7.66 14.60 4.30
C ASP A 244 6.61 14.55 3.19
N LEU A 245 5.54 13.76 3.35
CA LEU A 245 4.42 13.72 2.40
C LEU A 245 3.78 15.10 2.23
N GLN A 246 3.50 15.81 3.33
CA GLN A 246 2.95 17.17 3.27
C GLN A 246 3.89 18.11 2.52
N LYS A 247 5.20 18.08 2.84
CA LYS A 247 6.20 18.91 2.19
C LYS A 247 6.28 18.63 0.69
N ASN A 248 6.38 17.36 0.29
CA ASN A 248 6.51 16.93 -1.09
C ASN A 248 5.25 17.24 -1.89
N TYR A 249 4.06 16.99 -1.32
CA TYR A 249 2.80 17.31 -1.97
C TYR A 249 2.65 18.82 -2.23
N ASN A 250 2.99 19.66 -1.24
CA ASN A 250 2.96 21.11 -1.40
C ASN A 250 3.96 21.61 -2.44
N GLN A 251 5.11 20.96 -2.60
CA GLN A 251 6.09 21.29 -3.62
C GLN A 251 5.55 20.97 -5.03
N ILE A 252 5.02 19.77 -5.24
CA ILE A 252 4.41 19.34 -6.51
C ILE A 252 3.24 20.25 -6.90
N GLN A 253 2.41 20.64 -5.93
CA GLN A 253 1.29 21.54 -6.17
C GLN A 253 1.75 22.95 -6.61
N LYS A 254 2.90 23.43 -6.13
CA LYS A 254 3.49 24.69 -6.62
C LYS A 254 3.98 24.53 -8.04
N GLU A 255 4.75 23.48 -8.33
CA GLU A 255 5.30 23.22 -9.66
C GLU A 255 4.18 23.10 -10.71
N THR A 256 3.10 22.39 -10.38
CA THR A 256 1.94 22.23 -11.28
C THR A 256 1.16 23.54 -11.51
N LYS A 257 1.16 24.47 -10.55
CA LYS A 257 0.50 25.78 -10.70
C LYS A 257 1.27 26.74 -11.62
N TYR A 258 2.54 26.47 -11.90
CA TYR A 258 3.41 27.32 -12.69
C TYR A 258 3.97 26.64 -13.96
N ALA A 259 3.51 25.42 -14.26
CA ALA A 259 3.80 24.68 -15.49
C ALA A 259 2.71 24.93 -16.55
#